data_AF-A0A0M8P392-F1
#
_entry.id   AF-A0A0M8P392-F1
#
_cell.length_a   1.000
_cell.length_b   1.000
_cell.length_c   1.000
_cell.angle_alpha   90.00
_cell.angle_beta   90.00
_cell.angle_gamma   90.00
#
_symmetry.space_group_name_H-M   'P 1'
#
loop_
_entity.id
_entity.type
_entity.pdbx_description
1 polymer ?
#
loop_
_entity_poly.entity_id
_entity_poly.type
_entity_poly.pdbx_seq_one_letter_code
_entity_poly.pdbx_strand_id
1 'polypeptide(L)'
;MFVRDSRDEAELAVYVGLRNKRDLRHFALSWPVIKTWIKAPHKQTHSLKVEINHLIQDGKELQCIEDPYEIWPQRSRESEEHTSLRLTHIMAWHLVRMSKDIEEYIRSSDLDNLHRTRRYRGELSAMLELDIPLDNIFHPRPQLISWRNELSDTYDRCWSILGYISWIPYMKSWEKALGFFVSSENNAITYDSGMPTATRPRPNHLKLAQQCSSLSPGGSTKAIPPMQVKVTWDRNENTRRNPDLCRVLTDIVHQGKLFPPTDQMMAQDPRLCRTAASFRDVIRHMMSCGCYGLNLYDMKLSYRSEEDNCYYQIDAFRSQWKVLHGIFSDPANSNFVIRVLLDVHEYRNGEIYETTELPPVY
;
A
#
# COMPACT_ATOMS: atom_id res chain seq x y z
N MET A 1 -11.35 -5.81 12.79
CA MET A 1 -11.53 -7.21 12.34
C MET A 1 -10.56 -7.43 11.19
N PHE A 2 -9.54 -8.29 11.35
CA PHE A 2 -8.73 -8.79 10.22
C PHE A 2 -9.64 -9.61 9.31
N VAL A 3 -10.42 -8.93 8.49
CA VAL A 3 -11.19 -9.57 7.42
C VAL A 3 -10.83 -8.86 6.14
N ARG A 4 -10.23 -9.61 5.24
CA ARG A 4 -10.74 -9.65 3.88
C ARG A 4 -10.56 -11.03 3.26
N ASP A 5 -11.51 -11.29 2.38
CA ASP A 5 -11.86 -12.54 1.73
C ASP A 5 -10.70 -13.44 1.33
N SER A 6 -10.98 -14.73 1.40
CA SER A 6 -10.20 -15.87 0.94
C SER A 6 -9.91 -15.89 -0.58
N ARG A 7 -9.84 -14.76 -1.27
CA ARG A 7 -9.69 -14.69 -2.74
C ARG A 7 -8.23 -14.58 -3.24
N ASP A 8 -7.29 -14.09 -2.45
CA ASP A 8 -6.01 -13.59 -3.00
C ASP A 8 -4.73 -14.23 -2.45
N GLU A 9 -4.73 -15.52 -2.08
CA GLU A 9 -3.49 -16.22 -1.70
C GLU A 9 -2.45 -16.27 -2.83
N ALA A 10 -2.92 -16.37 -4.10
CA ALA A 10 -2.04 -16.25 -5.26
C ALA A 10 -1.51 -14.82 -5.42
N GLU A 11 -2.36 -13.81 -5.27
CA GLU A 11 -1.93 -12.43 -5.41
C GLU A 11 -0.96 -12.04 -4.29
N LEU A 12 -1.19 -12.52 -3.06
CA LEU A 12 -0.26 -12.32 -1.97
C LEU A 12 1.07 -13.00 -2.26
N ALA A 13 1.08 -14.22 -2.81
CA ALA A 13 2.31 -14.91 -3.21
C ALA A 13 3.10 -14.06 -4.20
N VAL A 14 2.44 -13.52 -5.24
CA VAL A 14 3.05 -12.61 -6.21
C VAL A 14 3.52 -11.31 -5.55
N TYR A 15 2.70 -10.73 -4.67
CA TYR A 15 3.01 -9.49 -3.95
C TYR A 15 4.27 -9.61 -3.08
N VAL A 16 4.52 -10.77 -2.49
CA VAL A 16 5.75 -11.04 -1.72
C VAL A 16 6.90 -11.61 -2.59
N GLY A 17 6.71 -11.69 -3.90
CA GLY A 17 7.73 -12.13 -4.86
C GLY A 17 7.95 -13.65 -4.89
N LEU A 18 6.93 -14.44 -4.59
CA LEU A 18 6.93 -15.90 -4.63
C LEU A 18 6.21 -16.42 -5.87
N ARG A 19 6.59 -17.63 -6.33
CA ARG A 19 6.15 -18.15 -7.63
C ARG A 19 4.74 -18.74 -7.57
N ASN A 20 4.34 -19.25 -6.42
CA ASN A 20 3.09 -19.99 -6.27
C ASN A 20 2.58 -19.92 -4.83
N LYS A 21 1.33 -20.37 -4.64
CA LYS A 21 0.68 -20.40 -3.32
C LYS A 21 1.42 -21.33 -2.34
N ARG A 22 2.00 -22.42 -2.82
CA ARG A 22 2.77 -23.37 -2.00
C ARG A 22 4.00 -22.69 -1.40
N ASP A 23 4.71 -21.88 -2.17
CA ASP A 23 5.84 -21.08 -1.68
C ASP A 23 5.38 -20.09 -0.61
N LEU A 24 4.26 -19.38 -0.82
CA LEU A 24 3.72 -18.47 0.21
C LEU A 24 3.40 -19.20 1.50
N ARG A 25 2.76 -20.36 1.40
CA ARG A 25 2.43 -21.24 2.52
C ARG A 25 3.66 -21.69 3.31
N HIS A 26 4.67 -22.21 2.62
CA HIS A 26 5.94 -22.59 3.26
C HIS A 26 6.65 -21.38 3.87
N PHE A 27 6.64 -20.23 3.19
CA PHE A 27 7.27 -19.00 3.67
C PHE A 27 6.56 -18.43 4.91
N ALA A 28 5.23 -18.42 4.93
CA ALA A 28 4.45 -17.95 6.08
C ALA A 28 4.76 -18.76 7.35
N LEU A 29 5.17 -20.02 7.21
CA LEU A 29 5.59 -20.88 8.31
C LEU A 29 7.11 -20.98 8.45
N SER A 30 7.85 -20.01 7.92
CA SER A 30 9.30 -19.91 8.11
C SER A 30 9.66 -19.14 9.38
N TRP A 31 10.88 -19.32 9.86
CA TRP A 31 11.33 -18.70 11.11
C TRP A 31 11.14 -17.17 11.21
N PRO A 32 11.41 -16.32 10.19
CA PRO A 32 11.27 -14.87 10.37
C PRO A 32 9.81 -14.46 10.62
N VAL A 33 8.86 -15.16 9.99
CA VAL A 33 7.43 -14.89 10.14
C VAL A 33 6.93 -15.37 11.49
N ILE A 34 7.22 -16.62 11.86
CA ILE A 34 6.74 -17.21 13.12
C ILE A 34 7.33 -16.47 14.32
N LYS A 35 8.64 -16.20 14.31
CA LYS A 35 9.33 -15.44 15.37
C LYS A 35 8.63 -14.11 15.65
N THR A 36 8.26 -13.39 14.58
CA THR A 36 7.58 -12.10 14.68
C THR A 36 6.14 -12.29 15.15
N TRP A 37 5.40 -13.22 14.55
CA TRP A 37 3.99 -13.43 14.83
C TRP A 37 3.70 -13.81 16.29
N ILE A 38 4.54 -14.65 16.90
CA ILE A 38 4.42 -15.06 18.31
C ILE A 38 4.46 -13.86 19.26
N LYS A 39 5.28 -12.85 18.97
CA LYS A 39 5.55 -11.73 19.89
C LYS A 39 4.78 -10.46 19.53
N ALA A 40 4.59 -10.17 18.25
CA ALA A 40 4.06 -8.89 17.79
C ALA A 40 2.59 -8.69 18.23
N PRO A 41 2.19 -7.47 18.63
CA PRO A 41 0.82 -7.15 19.06
C PRO A 41 -0.14 -6.95 17.87
N HIS A 42 -0.04 -7.81 16.85
CA HIS A 42 -0.73 -7.65 15.57
C HIS A 42 -2.27 -7.64 15.74
N LYS A 43 -2.83 -8.32 16.73
CA LYS A 43 -4.28 -8.32 17.01
C LYS A 43 -4.79 -6.96 17.47
N GLN A 44 -3.99 -6.24 18.24
CA GLN A 44 -4.35 -4.96 18.86
C GLN A 44 -4.04 -3.76 17.95
N THR A 45 -3.22 -3.92 16.92
CA THR A 45 -2.72 -2.82 16.08
C THR A 45 -3.35 -2.73 14.70
N HIS A 46 -4.42 -3.51 14.44
CA HIS A 46 -5.07 -3.54 13.12
C HIS A 46 -5.50 -2.16 12.60
N SER A 47 -6.08 -1.32 13.46
CA SER A 47 -6.53 0.03 13.10
C SER A 47 -5.41 1.06 13.00
N LEU A 48 -4.19 0.70 13.41
CA LEU A 48 -3.06 1.61 13.58
C LEU A 48 -2.05 1.51 12.42
N LYS A 49 -2.42 0.89 11.31
CA LYS A 49 -1.51 0.59 10.18
C LYS A 49 -0.86 1.88 9.63
N VAL A 50 -1.64 2.97 9.55
CA VAL A 50 -1.18 4.23 8.97
C VAL A 50 -0.12 4.87 9.87
N GLU A 51 -0.39 4.92 11.17
CA GLU A 51 0.47 5.45 12.21
C GLU A 51 1.78 4.65 12.32
N ILE A 52 1.69 3.33 12.20
CA ILE A 52 2.86 2.43 12.16
C ILE A 52 3.73 2.74 10.95
N ASN A 53 3.14 2.91 9.77
CA ASN A 53 3.91 3.21 8.56
C ASN A 53 4.60 4.59 8.65
N HIS A 54 3.96 5.60 9.23
CA HIS A 54 4.61 6.89 9.49
C HIS A 54 5.80 6.75 10.45
N LEU A 55 5.62 6.04 11.57
CA LEU A 55 6.72 5.80 12.53
C LEU A 55 7.92 5.09 11.89
N ILE A 56 7.70 4.15 10.98
CA ILE A 56 8.80 3.45 10.31
C ILE A 56 9.54 4.37 9.32
N GLN A 57 8.82 5.28 8.65
CA GLN A 57 9.42 6.25 7.73
C GLN A 57 10.30 7.26 8.47
N ASP A 58 9.85 7.73 9.63
CA ASP A 58 10.56 8.73 10.43
C ASP A 58 11.62 8.13 11.37
N GLY A 59 11.43 6.87 11.78
CA GLY A 59 12.13 6.23 12.89
C GLY A 59 13.43 5.52 12.51
N LYS A 60 14.51 6.27 12.31
CA LYS A 60 15.87 5.68 12.23
C LYS A 60 16.27 4.93 13.52
N GLU A 61 15.74 5.36 14.65
CA GLU A 61 16.06 4.84 15.99
C GLU A 61 15.51 3.43 16.24
N LEU A 62 14.46 3.01 15.52
CA LEU A 62 13.87 1.67 15.65
C LEU A 62 14.89 0.56 15.40
N GLN A 63 15.92 0.83 14.59
CA GLN A 63 16.94 -0.14 14.23
C GLN A 63 17.96 -0.42 15.34
N CYS A 64 18.09 0.49 16.31
CA CYS A 64 19.07 0.43 17.39
C CYS A 64 18.51 -0.21 18.67
N ILE A 65 17.22 -0.53 18.70
CA ILE A 65 16.54 -1.09 19.87
C ILE A 65 16.67 -2.63 19.85
N GLU A 66 17.12 -3.21 20.96
CA GLU A 66 17.24 -4.67 21.12
C GLU A 66 15.93 -5.32 21.59
N ASP A 67 15.28 -4.75 22.62
CA ASP A 67 13.98 -5.19 23.12
C ASP A 67 12.98 -4.02 23.19
N PRO A 68 11.91 -4.02 22.35
CA PRO A 68 10.93 -2.95 22.36
C PRO A 68 10.06 -2.94 23.63
N TYR A 69 9.97 -4.05 24.37
CA TYR A 69 9.18 -4.15 25.60
C TYR A 69 9.91 -3.57 26.82
N GLU A 70 11.24 -3.46 26.77
CA GLU A 70 12.03 -2.74 27.79
C GLU A 70 12.00 -1.23 27.56
N ILE A 71 12.05 -0.79 26.30
CA ILE A 71 11.98 0.64 25.93
C ILE A 71 10.57 1.19 26.13
N TRP A 72 9.55 0.41 25.75
CA TRP A 72 8.15 0.79 25.93
C TRP A 72 7.42 -0.22 26.81
N PRO A 73 7.68 -0.22 28.14
CA PRO A 73 7.09 -1.16 29.06
C PRO A 73 5.61 -0.84 29.30
N GLN A 74 4.82 -1.90 29.50
CA GLN A 74 3.41 -1.74 29.89
C GLN A 74 3.31 -1.15 31.29
N ARG A 75 2.45 -0.13 31.47
CA ARG A 75 2.20 0.50 32.77
C ARG A 75 0.82 0.12 33.31
N SER A 76 0.70 -0.03 34.62
CA SER A 76 -0.52 -0.52 35.29
C SER A 76 -1.73 0.43 35.20
N ARG A 77 -1.54 1.69 34.75
CA ARG A 77 -2.57 2.72 34.60
C ARG A 77 -2.29 3.62 33.39
N GLU A 78 -2.03 3.02 32.23
CA GLU A 78 -1.92 3.81 30.99
C GLU A 78 -3.31 4.15 30.43
N SER A 79 -3.46 5.33 29.82
CA SER A 79 -4.68 5.67 29.06
C SER A 79 -4.69 4.92 27.72
N GLU A 80 -5.86 4.78 27.09
CA GLU A 80 -6.00 4.11 25.79
C GLU A 80 -5.11 4.74 24.69
N GLU A 81 -4.92 6.05 24.73
CA GLU A 81 -4.01 6.76 23.82
C GLU A 81 -2.55 6.33 24.03
N HIS A 82 -2.11 6.24 25.29
CA HIS A 82 -0.76 5.78 25.61
C HIS A 82 -0.56 4.29 25.29
N THR A 83 -1.59 3.46 25.48
CA THR A 83 -1.59 2.06 25.02
C THR A 83 -1.41 1.99 23.51
N SER A 84 -2.23 2.75 22.78
CA SER A 84 -2.20 2.75 21.31
C SER A 84 -0.84 3.19 20.81
N LEU A 85 -0.30 4.29 21.33
CA LEU A 85 1.03 4.79 20.98
C LEU A 85 2.12 3.73 21.24
N ARG A 86 2.11 3.10 22.42
CA ARG A 86 3.08 2.05 22.78
C ARG A 86 3.00 0.86 21.83
N LEU A 87 1.80 0.37 21.54
CA LEU A 87 1.61 -0.76 20.64
C LEU A 87 2.00 -0.43 19.19
N THR A 88 1.77 0.81 18.74
CA THR A 88 2.23 1.31 17.43
C THR A 88 3.75 1.23 17.33
N HIS A 89 4.48 1.72 18.35
CA HIS A 89 5.95 1.65 18.38
C HIS A 89 6.50 0.22 18.40
N ILE A 90 5.93 -0.64 19.26
CA ILE A 90 6.33 -2.04 19.35
C ILE A 90 6.09 -2.76 18.02
N MET A 91 4.95 -2.51 17.37
CA MET A 91 4.63 -3.13 16.08
C MET A 91 5.52 -2.61 14.94
N ALA A 92 5.81 -1.31 14.92
CA ALA A 92 6.76 -0.72 13.97
C ALA A 92 8.14 -1.37 14.10
N TRP A 93 8.64 -1.55 15.34
CA TRP A 93 9.88 -2.26 15.61
C TRP A 93 9.85 -3.71 15.09
N HIS A 94 8.77 -4.46 15.34
CA HIS A 94 8.63 -5.84 14.87
C HIS A 94 8.65 -5.96 13.34
N LEU A 95 8.04 -5.02 12.61
CA LEU A 95 8.07 -5.01 11.15
C LEU A 95 9.47 -4.71 10.60
N VAL A 96 10.18 -3.77 11.22
CA VAL A 96 11.59 -3.46 10.90
C VAL A 96 12.50 -4.66 11.20
N ARG A 97 12.27 -5.34 12.31
CA ARG A 97 13.02 -6.54 12.69
C ARG A 97 12.72 -7.70 11.74
N MET A 98 11.45 -7.91 11.42
CA MET A 98 10.99 -8.93 10.49
C MET A 98 11.61 -8.74 9.10
N SER A 99 11.68 -7.51 8.58
CA SER A 99 12.31 -7.28 7.27
C SER A 99 13.78 -7.69 7.27
N LYS A 100 14.55 -7.32 8.30
CA LYS A 100 15.95 -7.72 8.47
C LYS A 100 16.11 -9.25 8.60
N ASP A 101 15.23 -9.87 9.38
CA ASP A 101 15.24 -11.33 9.55
C ASP A 101 14.89 -12.05 8.23
N ILE A 102 14.05 -11.46 7.37
CA ILE A 102 13.76 -12.00 6.03
C ILE A 102 14.96 -11.82 5.09
N GLU A 103 15.67 -10.70 5.14
CA GLU A 103 16.93 -10.53 4.41
C GLU A 103 18.01 -11.54 4.84
N GLU A 104 18.07 -11.85 6.13
CA GLU A 104 18.95 -12.91 6.65
C GLU A 104 18.51 -14.28 6.16
N TYR A 105 17.21 -14.59 6.26
CA TYR A 105 16.63 -15.83 5.74
C TYR A 105 16.95 -16.03 4.25
N ILE A 106 16.89 -14.96 3.44
CA ILE A 106 17.18 -15.03 2.01
C ILE A 106 18.65 -15.41 1.76
N ARG A 107 19.57 -14.82 2.52
CA ARG A 107 21.03 -15.04 2.39
C ARG A 107 21.53 -16.33 3.04
N SER A 108 20.76 -16.88 3.98
CA SER A 108 21.13 -18.09 4.75
C SER A 108 21.02 -19.36 3.90
N SER A 109 21.76 -20.40 4.30
CA SER A 109 21.62 -21.73 3.71
C SER A 109 20.27 -22.35 4.05
N ASP A 110 19.83 -23.32 3.25
CA ASP A 110 18.59 -24.07 3.55
C ASP A 110 18.71 -24.86 4.85
N LEU A 111 19.91 -25.34 5.19
CA LEU A 111 20.15 -26.05 6.45
C LEU A 111 19.96 -25.11 7.66
N ASP A 112 20.51 -23.90 7.60
CA ASP A 112 20.34 -22.90 8.67
C ASP A 112 18.86 -22.51 8.83
N ASN A 113 18.19 -22.27 7.70
CA ASN A 113 16.77 -21.96 7.67
C ASN A 113 15.92 -23.11 8.19
N LEU A 114 16.30 -24.36 7.92
CA LEU A 114 15.63 -25.55 8.45
C LEU A 114 15.75 -25.61 9.96
N HIS A 115 16.95 -25.46 10.52
CA HIS A 115 17.18 -25.48 11.96
C HIS A 115 16.38 -24.41 12.69
N ARG A 116 16.44 -23.17 12.21
CA ARG A 116 15.68 -22.06 12.81
C ARG A 116 14.18 -22.25 12.65
N THR A 117 13.71 -22.67 11.47
CA THR A 117 12.27 -22.88 11.22
C THR A 117 11.72 -23.98 12.10
N ARG A 118 12.43 -25.11 12.27
CA ARG A 118 12.05 -26.19 13.19
C ARG A 118 11.90 -25.69 14.62
N ARG A 119 12.88 -24.91 15.11
CA ARG A 119 12.80 -24.31 16.45
C ARG A 119 11.53 -23.48 16.64
N TYR A 120 11.31 -22.48 15.77
CA TYR A 120 10.16 -21.58 15.93
C TYR A 120 8.81 -22.26 15.64
N ARG A 121 8.75 -23.26 14.76
CA ARG A 121 7.56 -24.10 14.61
C ARG A 121 7.27 -24.90 15.87
N GLY A 122 8.30 -25.42 16.56
CA GLY A 122 8.14 -26.06 17.86
C GLY A 122 7.60 -25.09 18.93
N GLU A 123 8.13 -23.86 18.98
CA GLU A 123 7.61 -22.81 19.88
C GLU A 123 6.14 -22.47 19.57
N LEU A 124 5.79 -22.33 18.28
CA LEU A 124 4.42 -22.08 17.83
C LEU A 124 3.47 -23.25 18.15
N SER A 125 3.95 -24.48 17.93
CA SER A 125 3.26 -25.73 18.23
C SER A 125 2.92 -25.83 19.72
N ALA A 126 3.89 -25.54 20.59
CA ALA A 126 3.68 -25.51 22.04
C ALA A 126 2.72 -24.39 22.45
N MET A 127 2.84 -23.19 21.88
CA MET A 127 1.96 -22.05 22.20
C MET A 127 0.51 -22.29 21.80
N LEU A 128 0.27 -22.99 20.69
CA LEU A 128 -1.07 -23.25 20.18
C LEU A 128 -1.62 -24.62 20.60
N GLU A 129 -0.83 -25.46 21.26
CA GLU A 129 -1.16 -26.86 21.59
C GLU A 129 -1.54 -27.67 20.32
N LEU A 130 -0.77 -27.52 19.25
CA LEU A 130 -1.02 -28.14 17.94
C LEU A 130 0.22 -28.84 17.40
N ASP A 131 0.03 -29.97 16.72
CA ASP A 131 1.13 -30.66 16.04
C ASP A 131 1.44 -30.00 14.69
N ILE A 132 2.52 -29.20 14.65
CA ILE A 132 2.97 -28.52 13.43
C ILE A 132 4.09 -29.33 12.78
N PRO A 133 3.93 -29.80 11.53
CA PRO A 133 4.96 -30.58 10.86
C PRO A 133 6.34 -29.88 10.87
N LEU A 134 7.32 -30.62 11.39
CA LEU A 134 8.72 -30.19 11.47
C LEU A 134 9.58 -30.67 10.29
N ASP A 135 9.02 -31.53 9.44
CA ASP A 135 9.67 -32.16 8.29
C ASP A 135 9.09 -31.68 6.95
N ASN A 136 9.77 -32.01 5.85
CA ASN A 136 9.41 -31.58 4.48
C ASN A 136 9.27 -30.07 4.31
N ILE A 137 10.13 -29.31 5.01
CA ILE A 137 10.13 -27.85 4.96
C ILE A 137 10.88 -27.39 3.70
N PHE A 138 10.14 -26.83 2.75
CA PHE A 138 10.71 -26.09 1.64
C PHE A 138 11.03 -24.65 2.09
N HIS A 139 12.13 -24.08 1.59
CA HIS A 139 12.60 -22.75 1.95
C HIS A 139 12.52 -21.78 0.75
N PRO A 140 11.31 -21.37 0.35
CA PRO A 140 11.12 -20.42 -0.74
C PRO A 140 11.75 -19.08 -0.38
N ARG A 141 12.35 -18.39 -1.36
CA ARG A 141 13.02 -17.10 -1.19
C ARG A 141 12.11 -15.97 -1.69
N PRO A 142 11.46 -15.20 -0.80
CA PRO A 142 10.63 -14.08 -1.21
C PRO A 142 11.51 -12.95 -1.76
N GLN A 143 10.91 -12.05 -2.54
CA GLN A 143 11.55 -10.84 -3.01
C GLN A 143 10.81 -9.65 -2.43
N LEU A 144 11.16 -9.26 -1.20
CA LEU A 144 10.58 -8.11 -0.52
C LEU A 144 11.17 -6.76 -0.93
N ILE A 145 12.22 -6.80 -1.77
CA ILE A 145 12.85 -5.61 -2.33
C ILE A 145 11.90 -5.07 -3.39
N SER A 146 11.51 -3.82 -3.20
CA SER A 146 10.71 -3.07 -4.15
C SER A 146 11.45 -2.97 -5.49
N TRP A 147 10.74 -3.18 -6.59
CA TRP A 147 11.25 -2.78 -7.91
C TRP A 147 11.41 -1.25 -8.00
N ARG A 148 10.88 -0.48 -7.04
CA ARG A 148 10.90 1.00 -6.94
C ARG A 148 11.78 1.55 -5.81
N ASN A 149 12.49 0.72 -5.03
CA ASN A 149 13.31 1.15 -3.87
C ASN A 149 12.56 2.01 -2.82
N GLU A 150 11.25 1.83 -2.62
CA GLU A 150 10.51 2.52 -1.55
C GLU A 150 10.51 1.66 -0.27
N LEU A 151 11.09 2.18 0.82
CA LEU A 151 11.16 1.52 2.14
C LEU A 151 9.79 1.09 2.65
N SER A 152 8.72 1.82 2.34
CA SER A 152 7.35 1.51 2.79
C SER A 152 6.80 0.20 2.23
N ASP A 153 7.18 -0.22 1.01
CA ASP A 153 6.65 -1.42 0.37
C ASP A 153 7.14 -2.70 1.05
N THR A 154 8.37 -2.70 1.60
CA THR A 154 8.90 -3.84 2.35
C THR A 154 8.12 -4.10 3.63
N TYR A 155 7.76 -3.05 4.37
CA TYR A 155 7.01 -3.16 5.63
C TYR A 155 5.53 -3.49 5.39
N ASP A 156 4.94 -2.96 4.31
CA ASP A 156 3.58 -3.33 3.89
C ASP A 156 3.47 -4.80 3.48
N ARG A 157 4.50 -5.37 2.84
CA ARG A 157 4.58 -6.81 2.58
C ARG A 157 4.71 -7.63 3.86
N CYS A 158 5.57 -7.22 4.80
CA CYS A 158 5.69 -7.87 6.11
C CYS A 158 4.34 -7.86 6.85
N TRP A 159 3.63 -6.73 6.83
CA TRP A 159 2.29 -6.60 7.39
C TRP A 159 1.30 -7.57 6.76
N SER A 160 1.32 -7.67 5.43
CA SER A 160 0.42 -8.54 4.66
C SER A 160 0.66 -10.03 4.96
N ILE A 161 1.92 -10.43 5.13
CA ILE A 161 2.29 -11.79 5.56
C ILE A 161 1.77 -12.08 6.97
N LEU A 162 1.94 -11.13 7.91
CA LEU A 162 1.42 -11.27 9.28
C LEU A 162 -0.11 -11.36 9.30
N GLY A 163 -0.79 -10.62 8.44
CA GLY A 163 -2.23 -10.73 8.25
C GLY A 163 -2.66 -12.11 7.76
N TYR A 164 -1.93 -12.67 6.78
CA TYR A 164 -2.19 -14.00 6.23
C TYR A 164 -2.06 -15.11 7.27
N ILE A 165 -0.95 -15.15 8.03
CA ILE A 165 -0.78 -16.17 9.08
C ILE A 165 -1.79 -16.01 10.22
N SER A 166 -2.19 -14.77 10.55
CA SER A 166 -3.20 -14.49 11.59
C SER A 166 -4.59 -15.01 11.24
N TRP A 167 -4.85 -15.28 9.96
CA TRP A 167 -6.11 -15.85 9.49
C TRP A 167 -6.16 -17.38 9.59
N ILE A 168 -5.01 -18.07 9.60
CA ILE A 168 -4.92 -19.54 9.61
C ILE A 168 -5.71 -20.18 10.77
N PRO A 169 -5.66 -19.67 12.03
CA PRO A 169 -6.48 -20.20 13.13
C PRO A 169 -7.99 -20.20 12.86
N TYR A 170 -8.49 -19.25 12.04
CA TYR A 170 -9.91 -19.08 11.77
C TYR A 170 -10.43 -20.08 10.72
N MET A 171 -9.55 -20.83 10.03
CA MET A 171 -9.93 -21.89 9.09
C MET A 171 -10.44 -23.20 9.74
N LYS A 172 -10.75 -23.19 11.03
CA LYS A 172 -11.36 -24.30 11.81
C LYS A 172 -10.59 -25.62 11.91
N SER A 173 -9.38 -25.74 11.37
CA SER A 173 -8.29 -26.48 12.03
C SER A 173 -6.96 -26.15 11.39
N TRP A 174 -5.96 -25.88 12.22
CA TRP A 174 -4.57 -25.80 11.77
C TRP A 174 -4.12 -27.13 11.15
N GLU A 175 -4.69 -28.27 11.53
CA GLU A 175 -4.46 -29.56 10.88
C GLU A 175 -4.95 -29.59 9.42
N LYS A 176 -6.11 -28.99 9.11
CA LYS A 176 -6.58 -28.82 7.73
C LYS A 176 -5.74 -27.80 6.98
N ALA A 177 -5.34 -26.71 7.64
CA ALA A 177 -4.43 -25.74 7.04
C ALA A 177 -3.07 -26.39 6.75
N LEU A 178 -2.42 -27.03 7.71
CA LEU A 178 -1.10 -27.65 7.56
C LEU A 178 -1.14 -28.90 6.67
N GLY A 179 -2.21 -29.71 6.73
CA GLY A 179 -2.47 -30.79 5.77
C GLY A 179 -2.58 -30.30 4.34
N PHE A 180 -3.14 -29.10 4.11
CA PHE A 180 -3.15 -28.42 2.81
C PHE A 180 -1.76 -27.94 2.35
N PHE A 181 -0.79 -27.83 3.27
CA PHE A 181 0.59 -27.38 3.01
C PHE A 181 1.54 -28.56 2.77
N VAL A 182 1.24 -29.74 3.33
CA VAL A 182 2.03 -30.98 3.18
C VAL A 182 1.56 -31.86 2.01
N SER A 183 0.27 -31.85 1.65
CA SER A 183 -0.32 -32.79 0.67
C SER A 183 -0.41 -32.29 -0.78
N SER A 184 -0.04 -31.05 -1.10
CA SER A 184 -0.18 -30.55 -2.47
C SER A 184 1.00 -30.97 -3.38
N GLU A 185 1.03 -32.25 -3.73
CA GLU A 185 1.63 -32.74 -4.98
C GLU A 185 0.81 -32.33 -6.22
N ASN A 186 -0.32 -31.62 -6.04
CA ASN A 186 -1.09 -31.06 -7.14
C ASN A 186 -0.27 -30.02 -7.91
N ASN A 187 0.33 -30.53 -8.98
CA ASN A 187 0.63 -29.93 -10.27
C ASN A 187 0.40 -28.42 -10.34
N ALA A 188 1.52 -27.74 -10.51
CA ALA A 188 1.69 -26.48 -11.23
C ALA A 188 0.38 -25.85 -11.74
N ILE A 189 -0.13 -24.87 -11.00
CA ILE A 189 -0.59 -23.67 -11.68
C ILE A 189 0.67 -22.83 -11.89
N THR A 190 1.42 -23.16 -12.94
CA THR A 190 2.19 -22.13 -13.63
C THR A 190 1.13 -21.14 -14.09
N TYR A 191 1.21 -19.90 -13.65
CA TYR A 191 0.39 -18.84 -14.25
C TYR A 191 0.92 -18.64 -15.67
N ASP A 192 0.39 -19.44 -16.61
CA ASP A 192 0.51 -19.23 -18.03
C ASP A 192 -0.79 -18.54 -18.47
N SER A 193 -0.66 -17.29 -18.90
CA SER A 193 -1.75 -16.36 -19.26
C SER A 193 -2.58 -15.76 -18.10
N GLY A 194 -2.54 -14.43 -18.00
CA GLY A 194 -3.64 -13.61 -17.44
C GLY A 194 -3.59 -13.27 -15.95
N MET A 195 -2.61 -12.46 -15.52
CA MET A 195 -2.67 -11.72 -14.24
C MET A 195 -4.07 -11.08 -14.02
N PRO A 196 -4.66 -11.18 -12.82
CA PRO A 196 -5.90 -10.47 -12.48
C PRO A 196 -5.73 -8.96 -12.68
N THR A 197 -6.80 -8.31 -13.16
CA THR A 197 -6.82 -6.91 -13.62
C THR A 197 -6.46 -5.89 -12.53
N ALA A 198 -6.47 -6.28 -11.26
CA ALA A 198 -6.10 -5.43 -10.12
C ALA A 198 -4.63 -5.54 -9.70
N THR A 199 -3.92 -6.58 -10.13
CA THR A 199 -2.57 -6.91 -9.64
C THR A 199 -1.55 -7.11 -10.76
N ARG A 200 -1.91 -6.88 -12.04
CA ARG A 200 -0.94 -6.86 -13.16
C ARG A 200 0.29 -6.03 -12.79
N PRO A 201 1.51 -6.61 -12.84
CA PRO A 201 2.72 -5.85 -12.68
C PRO A 201 2.75 -4.92 -13.87
N ARG A 202 2.64 -3.62 -13.61
CA ARG A 202 2.86 -2.64 -14.65
C ARG A 202 4.25 -2.87 -15.27
N PRO A 203 4.43 -2.65 -16.58
CA PRO A 203 5.76 -2.52 -17.16
C PRO A 203 6.58 -1.55 -16.30
N ASN A 204 7.87 -1.85 -16.11
CA ASN A 204 8.79 -1.03 -15.31
C ASN A 204 8.61 0.47 -15.61
N HIS A 205 7.88 1.19 -14.75
CA HIS A 205 7.74 2.65 -14.83
C HIS A 205 9.06 3.36 -14.59
N LEU A 206 10.05 2.63 -14.06
CA LEU A 206 11.45 3.05 -14.04
C LEU A 206 12.08 3.07 -15.43
N LYS A 207 11.67 2.22 -16.39
CA LYS A 207 12.09 2.38 -17.79
C LYS A 207 11.48 3.65 -18.39
N LEU A 208 10.23 4.01 -18.08
CA LEU A 208 9.65 5.31 -18.46
C LEU A 208 10.39 6.49 -17.78
N ALA A 209 10.67 6.39 -16.48
CA ALA A 209 11.40 7.41 -15.73
C ALA A 209 12.90 7.53 -16.13
N GLN A 210 13.51 6.45 -16.64
CA GLN A 210 14.86 6.42 -17.21
C GLN A 210 14.86 6.86 -18.68
N GLN A 211 13.82 6.57 -19.46
CA GLN A 211 13.63 7.08 -20.83
C GLN A 211 13.35 8.59 -20.85
N CYS A 212 12.70 9.15 -19.81
CA CYS A 212 12.52 10.59 -19.68
C CYS A 212 13.82 11.34 -19.31
N SER A 213 14.91 10.64 -18.96
CA SER A 213 16.17 11.28 -18.57
C SER A 213 17.05 11.71 -19.75
N SER A 214 16.62 11.48 -21.00
CA SER A 214 17.35 11.92 -22.21
C SER A 214 16.74 13.12 -22.92
N LEU A 215 15.67 13.74 -22.40
CA LEU A 215 15.15 14.98 -22.96
C LEU A 215 15.72 16.17 -22.19
N SER A 216 16.98 16.50 -22.51
CA SER A 216 17.45 17.88 -22.37
C SER A 216 16.44 18.83 -23.04
N PRO A 217 16.22 20.05 -22.52
CA PRO A 217 15.37 21.03 -23.17
C PRO A 217 16.08 21.58 -24.42
N GLY A 218 16.17 20.74 -25.45
CA GLY A 218 16.61 21.08 -26.79
C GLY A 218 15.37 21.33 -27.65
N GLY A 219 15.26 22.56 -28.16
CA GLY A 219 14.09 23.07 -28.87
C GLY A 219 13.55 22.13 -29.95
N SER A 220 12.30 21.70 -29.77
CA SER A 220 11.42 21.29 -30.84
C SER A 220 9.99 21.57 -30.39
N THR A 221 9.43 22.67 -30.88
CA THR A 221 8.01 23.03 -30.76
C THR A 221 7.17 22.07 -31.59
N LYS A 222 7.06 20.81 -31.16
CA LYS A 222 5.94 19.96 -31.57
C LYS A 222 4.85 20.13 -30.54
N ALA A 223 3.74 20.72 -30.97
CA ALA A 223 2.56 20.91 -30.13
C ALA A 223 2.15 19.55 -29.54
N ILE A 224 2.14 19.48 -28.22
CA ILE A 224 1.71 18.29 -27.49
C ILE A 224 0.23 18.06 -27.86
N PRO A 225 -0.16 16.88 -28.38
CA PRO A 225 -1.56 16.63 -28.73
C PRO A 225 -2.43 16.69 -27.48
N PRO A 226 -3.61 17.34 -27.54
CA PRO A 226 -4.45 17.56 -26.36
C PRO A 226 -4.87 16.23 -25.75
N MET A 227 -4.64 16.08 -24.45
CA MET A 227 -5.01 14.89 -23.69
C MET A 227 -6.31 15.13 -22.92
N GLN A 228 -7.19 14.13 -22.97
CA GLN A 228 -8.45 14.15 -22.25
C GLN A 228 -8.30 13.40 -20.93
N VAL A 229 -8.40 14.13 -19.82
CA VAL A 229 -8.42 13.57 -18.47
C VAL A 229 -9.72 13.94 -17.78
N LYS A 230 -10.53 12.94 -17.44
CA LYS A 230 -11.79 13.14 -16.71
C LYS A 230 -11.49 13.15 -15.21
N VAL A 231 -12.08 14.06 -14.46
CA VAL A 231 -12.04 14.08 -13.00
C VAL A 231 -13.45 13.82 -12.47
N THR A 232 -13.58 12.88 -11.55
CA THR A 232 -14.86 12.43 -10.98
C THR A 232 -14.86 12.58 -9.47
N TRP A 233 -15.92 13.19 -8.94
CA TRP A 233 -16.17 13.33 -7.51
C TRP A 233 -17.47 12.60 -7.16
N ASP A 234 -17.31 11.41 -6.57
CA ASP A 234 -18.42 10.62 -6.09
C ASP A 234 -18.87 11.11 -4.70
N ARG A 235 -19.75 12.10 -4.70
CA ARG A 235 -20.27 12.73 -3.47
C ARG A 235 -20.95 11.71 -2.54
N ASN A 236 -21.61 10.70 -3.09
CA ASN A 236 -22.34 9.70 -2.31
C ASN A 236 -21.38 8.76 -1.57
N GLU A 237 -20.32 8.30 -2.22
CA GLU A 237 -19.28 7.53 -1.52
C GLU A 237 -18.51 8.40 -0.52
N ASN A 238 -18.24 9.67 -0.87
CA ASN A 238 -17.48 10.59 -0.03
C ASN A 238 -18.21 10.92 1.28
N THR A 239 -19.51 11.23 1.20
CA THR A 239 -20.38 11.56 2.35
C THR A 239 -20.68 10.37 3.25
N ARG A 240 -20.81 9.15 2.71
CA ARG A 240 -21.01 7.93 3.52
C ARG A 240 -19.85 7.64 4.46
N ARG A 241 -18.64 8.07 4.11
CA ARG A 241 -17.42 7.84 4.91
C ARG A 241 -17.11 8.98 5.87
N ASN A 242 -17.73 10.15 5.68
CA ASN A 242 -17.40 11.34 6.45
C ASN A 242 -18.67 12.16 6.78
N PRO A 243 -19.22 12.01 8.00
CA PRO A 243 -20.42 12.73 8.42
C PRO A 243 -20.20 14.24 8.59
N ASP A 244 -18.98 14.70 8.91
CA ASP A 244 -18.65 16.12 9.02
C ASP A 244 -18.66 16.81 7.64
N LEU A 245 -18.20 16.09 6.61
CA LEU A 245 -18.33 16.54 5.23
C LEU A 245 -19.81 16.71 4.81
N CYS A 246 -20.70 15.80 5.22
CA CYS A 246 -22.13 15.93 4.94
C CYS A 246 -22.70 17.26 5.46
N ARG A 247 -22.32 17.65 6.68
CA ARG A 247 -22.75 18.90 7.31
C ARG A 247 -22.25 20.10 6.50
N VAL A 248 -20.96 20.16 6.17
CA VAL A 248 -20.38 21.27 5.39
C VAL A 248 -21.01 21.39 4.02
N LEU A 249 -21.24 20.27 3.32
CA LEU A 249 -21.92 20.30 2.02
C LEU A 249 -23.37 20.79 2.17
N THR A 250 -24.08 20.37 3.22
CA THR A 250 -25.44 20.85 3.49
C THR A 250 -25.45 22.37 3.69
N ASP A 251 -24.52 22.90 4.47
CA ASP A 251 -24.41 24.35 4.73
C ASP A 251 -24.12 25.15 3.44
N ILE A 252 -23.28 24.63 2.55
CA ILE A 252 -22.96 25.26 1.26
C ILE A 252 -24.22 25.36 0.37
N VAL A 253 -25.06 24.32 0.35
CA VAL A 253 -26.34 24.35 -0.37
C VAL A 253 -27.28 25.39 0.23
N HIS A 254 -27.36 25.47 1.56
CA HIS A 254 -28.20 26.47 2.24
C HIS A 254 -27.74 27.90 1.95
N GLN A 255 -26.44 28.11 1.69
CA GLN A 255 -25.88 29.39 1.26
C GLN A 255 -26.14 29.71 -0.23
N GLY A 256 -26.86 28.85 -0.97
CA GLY A 256 -27.17 29.05 -2.38
C GLY A 256 -25.97 28.90 -3.32
N LYS A 257 -24.86 28.31 -2.85
CA LYS A 257 -23.66 28.08 -3.66
C LYS A 257 -23.83 26.80 -4.49
N LEU A 258 -23.46 26.87 -5.76
CA LEU A 258 -23.45 25.71 -6.66
C LEU A 258 -22.21 24.85 -6.38
N PHE A 259 -22.37 23.54 -6.34
CA PHE A 259 -21.23 22.61 -6.27
C PHE A 259 -20.55 22.45 -7.63
N PRO A 260 -19.25 22.09 -7.65
CA PRO A 260 -18.62 21.65 -8.88
C PRO A 260 -19.35 20.41 -9.41
N PRO A 261 -19.43 20.25 -10.74
CA PRO A 261 -19.93 19.03 -11.38
C PRO A 261 -19.27 17.78 -10.79
N THR A 262 -20.04 16.69 -10.67
CA THR A 262 -19.48 15.39 -10.26
C THR A 262 -18.50 14.86 -11.29
N ASP A 263 -18.68 15.20 -12.56
CA ASP A 263 -17.83 14.78 -13.67
C ASP A 263 -17.40 16.02 -14.45
N GLN A 264 -16.10 16.18 -14.64
CA GLN A 264 -15.54 17.34 -15.34
C GLN A 264 -14.23 16.97 -16.03
N MET A 265 -13.94 17.61 -17.16
CA MET A 265 -12.68 17.41 -17.86
C MET A 265 -11.63 18.37 -17.30
N MET A 266 -10.38 17.90 -17.16
CA MET A 266 -9.27 18.78 -16.79
C MET A 266 -9.13 19.88 -17.85
N ALA A 267 -9.09 21.14 -17.38
CA ALA A 267 -8.85 22.29 -18.24
C ALA A 267 -7.39 22.39 -18.68
N GLN A 268 -6.48 21.78 -17.92
CA GLN A 268 -5.05 21.79 -18.18
C GLN A 268 -4.54 20.38 -18.42
N ASP A 269 -3.60 20.26 -19.34
CA ASP A 269 -2.86 19.02 -19.56
C ASP A 269 -1.95 18.76 -18.35
N PRO A 270 -2.14 17.64 -17.60
CA PRO A 270 -1.34 17.36 -16.43
C PRO A 270 0.15 17.13 -16.74
N ARG A 271 0.54 16.89 -18.01
CA ARG A 271 1.96 16.84 -18.40
C ARG A 271 2.67 18.19 -18.26
N LEU A 272 1.93 19.29 -18.19
CA LEU A 272 2.46 20.64 -17.98
C LEU A 272 2.75 20.94 -16.50
N CYS A 273 2.23 20.12 -15.57
CA CYS A 273 2.50 20.27 -14.15
C CYS A 273 3.96 19.88 -13.84
N ARG A 274 4.67 20.75 -13.12
CA ARG A 274 6.08 20.52 -12.75
C ARG A 274 6.21 19.62 -11.53
N THR A 275 5.23 19.65 -10.64
CA THR A 275 5.27 18.94 -9.36
C THR A 275 3.94 18.24 -9.08
N ALA A 276 3.94 17.28 -8.14
CA ALA A 276 2.69 16.69 -7.65
C ALA A 276 1.82 17.73 -6.93
N ALA A 277 2.44 18.70 -6.26
CA ALA A 277 1.75 19.78 -5.58
C ALA A 277 0.98 20.66 -6.58
N SER A 278 1.61 21.09 -7.68
CA SER A 278 0.94 21.87 -8.73
C SER A 278 -0.21 21.09 -9.38
N PHE A 279 -0.04 19.78 -9.59
CA PHE A 279 -1.09 18.91 -10.13
C PHE A 279 -2.29 18.78 -9.17
N ARG A 280 -2.04 18.59 -7.88
CA ARG A 280 -3.11 18.56 -6.86
C ARG A 280 -3.82 19.91 -6.75
N ASP A 281 -3.09 21.01 -6.85
CA ASP A 281 -3.67 22.36 -6.81
C ASP A 281 -4.60 22.63 -7.99
N VAL A 282 -4.25 22.18 -9.21
CA VAL A 282 -5.17 22.23 -10.37
C VAL A 282 -6.49 21.54 -10.05
N ILE A 283 -6.45 20.38 -9.39
CA ILE A 283 -7.66 19.63 -9.02
C ILE A 283 -8.40 20.32 -7.87
N ARG A 284 -7.70 20.89 -6.89
CA ARG A 284 -8.33 21.73 -5.84
C ARG A 284 -9.07 22.92 -6.43
N HIS A 285 -8.50 23.58 -7.43
CA HIS A 285 -9.15 24.66 -8.15
C HIS A 285 -10.39 24.16 -8.92
N MET A 286 -10.28 23.05 -9.65
CA MET A 286 -11.41 22.44 -10.35
C MET A 286 -12.55 22.05 -9.40
N MET A 287 -12.23 21.60 -8.18
CA MET A 287 -13.20 21.23 -7.16
C MET A 287 -13.59 22.39 -6.26
N SER A 288 -13.11 23.61 -6.54
CA SER A 288 -13.37 24.82 -5.75
C SER A 288 -13.12 24.63 -4.25
N CYS A 289 -12.13 23.80 -3.89
CA CYS A 289 -11.82 23.40 -2.52
C CYS A 289 -11.64 24.62 -1.59
N GLY A 290 -10.89 25.63 -2.05
CA GLY A 290 -10.67 26.87 -1.30
C GLY A 290 -11.95 27.65 -0.96
N CYS A 291 -12.93 27.67 -1.87
CA CYS A 291 -14.19 28.41 -1.68
C CYS A 291 -15.14 27.74 -0.68
N TYR A 292 -14.98 26.43 -0.48
CA TYR A 292 -15.85 25.60 0.35
C TYR A 292 -15.20 25.15 1.66
N GLY A 293 -13.96 25.55 1.91
CA GLY A 293 -13.21 25.04 3.06
C GLY A 293 -13.05 23.51 2.99
N LEU A 294 -12.83 22.98 1.79
CA LEU A 294 -12.57 21.58 1.54
C LEU A 294 -11.10 21.39 1.15
N ASN A 295 -10.61 20.17 1.26
CA ASN A 295 -9.30 19.78 0.75
C ASN A 295 -9.37 18.39 0.11
N LEU A 296 -8.37 18.05 -0.69
CA LEU A 296 -8.21 16.70 -1.23
C LEU A 296 -7.80 15.75 -0.11
N TYR A 297 -8.53 14.64 0.02
CA TYR A 297 -8.27 13.57 0.96
C TYR A 297 -7.60 12.35 0.29
N ASP A 298 -8.10 11.97 -0.89
CA ASP A 298 -7.57 10.88 -1.68
C ASP A 298 -7.81 11.13 -3.18
N MET A 299 -6.97 10.55 -4.01
CA MET A 299 -7.05 10.60 -5.46
C MET A 299 -6.63 9.27 -6.05
N LYS A 300 -7.47 8.70 -6.92
CA LYS A 300 -7.14 7.49 -7.69
C LYS A 300 -7.17 7.82 -9.17
N LEU A 301 -6.07 7.58 -9.88
CA LEU A 301 -6.00 7.68 -11.34
C LEU A 301 -6.24 6.30 -11.93
N SER A 302 -7.25 6.20 -12.79
CA SER A 302 -7.51 5.07 -13.66
C SER A 302 -7.16 5.42 -15.11
N TYR A 303 -6.57 4.51 -15.87
CA TYR A 303 -6.24 4.69 -17.28
C TYR A 303 -6.21 3.35 -18.01
N ARG A 304 -6.30 3.37 -19.34
CA ARG A 304 -6.12 2.19 -20.19
C ARG A 304 -4.73 2.23 -20.83
N SER A 305 -4.00 1.12 -20.81
CA SER A 305 -2.83 0.94 -21.68
C SER A 305 -3.26 0.18 -22.92
N GLU A 306 -2.97 0.72 -24.10
CA GLU A 306 -3.21 0.07 -25.40
C GLU A 306 -2.21 -1.06 -25.66
N GLU A 307 -0.97 -0.97 -25.14
CA GLU A 307 0.03 -2.05 -25.24
C GLU A 307 -0.46 -3.34 -24.57
N ASP A 308 -0.99 -3.21 -23.34
CA ASP A 308 -1.48 -4.34 -22.56
C ASP A 308 -2.98 -4.60 -22.72
N ASN A 309 -3.67 -3.72 -23.47
CA ASN A 309 -5.13 -3.63 -23.59
C ASN A 309 -5.86 -3.76 -22.24
N CYS A 310 -5.35 -3.08 -21.20
CA CYS A 310 -5.83 -3.23 -19.82
C CYS A 310 -6.08 -1.91 -19.11
N TYR A 311 -7.02 -1.94 -18.17
CA TYR A 311 -7.27 -0.83 -17.26
C TYR A 311 -6.40 -0.96 -16.02
N TYR A 312 -5.78 0.14 -15.64
CA TYR A 312 -4.92 0.27 -14.48
C TYR A 312 -5.44 1.35 -13.55
N GLN A 313 -5.26 1.17 -12.25
CA GLN A 313 -5.55 2.18 -11.23
C GLN A 313 -4.30 2.42 -10.37
N ILE A 314 -4.05 3.66 -9.96
CA ILE A 314 -2.96 4.06 -9.04
C ILE A 314 -3.44 5.11 -8.07
N ASP A 315 -2.86 5.10 -6.87
CA ASP A 315 -2.99 6.19 -5.90
C ASP A 315 -2.29 7.43 -6.41
N ALA A 316 -3.05 8.34 -7.04
CA ALA A 316 -2.51 9.57 -7.59
C ALA A 316 -2.22 10.62 -6.50
N PHE A 317 -2.70 10.42 -5.28
CA PHE A 317 -2.44 11.34 -4.18
C PHE A 317 -1.04 11.11 -3.59
N ARG A 318 -0.67 9.84 -3.38
CA ARG A 318 0.56 9.43 -2.69
C ARG A 318 1.71 9.07 -3.64
N SER A 319 1.43 8.81 -4.91
CA SER A 319 2.48 8.42 -5.87
C SER A 319 3.43 9.57 -6.20
N GLN A 320 4.70 9.22 -6.45
CA GLN A 320 5.70 10.18 -6.92
C GLN A 320 5.27 10.83 -8.24
N TRP A 321 5.45 12.15 -8.35
CA TRP A 321 5.05 12.90 -9.55
C TRP A 321 5.66 12.34 -10.83
N LYS A 322 6.95 11.98 -10.80
CA LYS A 322 7.66 11.43 -11.98
C LYS A 322 6.97 10.19 -12.56
N VAL A 323 6.34 9.39 -11.71
CA VAL A 323 5.57 8.20 -12.13
C VAL A 323 4.26 8.61 -12.80
N LEU A 324 3.51 9.51 -12.18
CA LEU A 324 2.24 10.01 -12.73
C LEU A 324 2.47 10.75 -14.05
N HIS A 325 3.48 11.60 -14.10
CA HIS A 325 3.90 12.30 -15.31
C HIS A 325 4.32 11.33 -16.43
N GLY A 326 5.06 10.27 -16.09
CA GLY A 326 5.40 9.20 -17.03
C GLY A 326 4.18 8.49 -17.62
N ILE A 327 3.16 8.19 -16.79
CA ILE A 327 1.90 7.58 -17.23
C ILE A 327 1.17 8.48 -18.23
N PHE A 328 1.09 9.77 -17.96
CA PHE A 328 0.46 10.75 -18.84
C PHE A 328 1.25 11.00 -20.13
N SER A 329 2.58 10.90 -20.05
CA SER A 329 3.49 11.16 -21.18
C SER A 329 3.64 9.97 -22.13
N ASP A 330 3.27 8.78 -21.68
CA ASP A 330 3.32 7.57 -22.47
C ASP A 330 2.13 7.52 -23.46
N PRO A 331 2.40 7.56 -24.78
CA PRO A 331 1.37 7.60 -25.81
C PRO A 331 0.56 6.30 -25.90
N ALA A 332 1.02 5.20 -25.31
CA ALA A 332 0.26 3.97 -25.23
C ALA A 332 -0.87 4.06 -24.18
N ASN A 333 -0.89 5.08 -23.33
CA ASN A 333 -1.92 5.23 -22.30
C ASN A 333 -3.02 6.19 -22.76
N SER A 334 -4.27 5.79 -22.48
CA SER A 334 -5.49 6.49 -22.88
C SER A 334 -6.55 6.41 -21.76
N ASN A 335 -7.71 7.04 -21.98
CA ASN A 335 -8.88 6.94 -21.09
C ASN A 335 -8.60 7.27 -19.61
N PHE A 336 -7.92 8.40 -19.36
CA PHE A 336 -7.55 8.82 -18.02
C PHE A 336 -8.77 9.33 -17.23
N VAL A 337 -8.98 8.76 -16.04
CA VAL A 337 -10.05 9.12 -15.10
C VAL A 337 -9.47 9.27 -13.70
N ILE A 338 -9.54 10.45 -13.11
CA ILE A 338 -9.11 10.74 -11.74
C ILE A 338 -10.35 10.77 -10.85
N ARG A 339 -10.46 9.82 -9.94
CA ARG A 339 -11.47 9.83 -8.88
C ARG A 339 -10.93 10.59 -7.67
N VAL A 340 -11.66 11.59 -7.20
CA VAL A 340 -11.27 12.40 -6.03
C VAL A 340 -12.20 12.14 -4.85
N LEU A 341 -11.61 12.13 -3.65
CA LEU A 341 -12.31 12.23 -2.38
C LEU A 341 -11.87 13.53 -1.70
N LEU A 342 -12.84 14.24 -1.15
CA LEU A 342 -12.64 15.52 -0.46
C LEU A 342 -12.96 15.38 1.02
N ASP A 343 -12.30 16.17 1.85
CA ASP A 343 -12.56 16.29 3.28
C ASP A 343 -12.65 17.77 3.70
N VAL A 344 -13.17 18.03 4.89
CA VAL A 344 -13.24 19.35 5.50
C VAL A 344 -11.82 19.83 5.81
N HIS A 345 -11.50 21.04 5.37
CA HIS A 345 -10.23 21.67 5.68
C HIS A 345 -10.30 22.29 7.08
N GLU A 346 -9.52 21.77 8.01
CA GLU A 346 -9.35 22.41 9.31
C GLU A 346 -8.47 23.66 9.13
N TYR A 347 -9.09 24.85 9.21
CA TYR A 347 -8.45 26.16 9.09
C TYR A 347 -7.22 26.38 9.99
N ARG A 348 -6.98 25.51 10.99
CA ARG A 348 -5.80 25.56 11.86
C ARG A 348 -4.50 25.09 11.20
N ASN A 349 -4.55 24.44 10.03
CA ASN A 349 -3.41 23.75 9.40
C ASN A 349 -2.81 24.44 8.15
N GLY A 350 -3.02 25.75 7.95
CA GLY A 350 -2.34 26.51 6.88
C GLY A 350 -3.06 26.58 5.54
N GLU A 351 -2.34 27.04 4.51
CA GLU A 351 -2.85 27.30 3.14
C GLU A 351 -3.38 26.02 2.47
N ILE A 352 -4.53 26.12 1.78
CA ILE A 352 -5.18 24.98 1.09
C ILE A 352 -4.38 24.55 -0.15
N TYR A 353 -3.68 25.50 -0.78
CA TYR A 353 -2.86 25.27 -1.96
C TYR A 353 -1.42 25.00 -1.53
N GLU A 354 -0.79 24.02 -2.17
CA GLU A 354 0.56 23.58 -1.83
C GLU A 354 1.64 24.39 -2.57
N THR A 355 1.24 25.13 -3.61
CA THR A 355 2.13 25.94 -4.43
C THR A 355 1.60 27.36 -4.57
N THR A 356 2.52 28.31 -4.71
CA THR A 356 2.23 29.69 -5.12
C THR A 356 2.15 29.83 -6.65
N GLU A 357 2.35 28.75 -7.39
CA GLU A 357 2.22 28.72 -8.85
C GLU A 357 0.73 28.79 -9.19
N LEU A 358 0.25 29.96 -9.59
CA LEU A 358 -1.11 30.09 -10.12
C LEU A 358 -1.24 29.18 -11.34
N PRO A 359 -2.35 28.42 -11.47
CA PRO A 359 -2.60 27.64 -12.67
C PRO A 359 -2.52 28.59 -13.88
N PRO A 360 -1.75 28.26 -14.94
CA PRO A 360 -1.69 29.10 -16.12
C PRO A 360 -3.10 29.22 -16.72
N VAL A 361 -3.59 30.47 -16.77
CA VAL A 361 -4.84 30.83 -17.42
C VAL A 361 -4.59 30.79 -18.92
N TYR A 362 -5.35 29.99 -19.65
CA TYR A 362 -5.45 30.04 -21.11
C TYR A 362 -6.85 30.49 -21.50
#